data_AF-A0A8B6GNI0-F1
#
_entry.id   AF-A0A8B6GNI0-F1
#
_cell.length_a   1.000
_cell.length_b   1.000
_cell.length_c   1.000
_cell.angle_alpha   90.00
_cell.angle_beta   90.00
_cell.angle_gamma   90.00
#
_symmetry.space_group_name_H-M   'P 1'
#
loop_
_entity.id
_entity.type
_entity.pdbx_description
1 polymer ?
#
loop_
_entity_poly.entity_id
_entity_poly.type
_entity_poly.pdbx_seq_one_letter_code
_entity_poly.pdbx_strand_id
1 'polypeptide(L)'
;IVVGSPLSWGLNIWWEKQQHDEFEKFDFVRLNETLCHCYVDLRKGDGERYKASSLESIRHGINRYLKAPPHSKTFDIVKDSPFNDSNANFKAVLAESKRFGLGDVEHFPVINEVDRETLYTSMYLSSTTPTGLANKVQFDIRLYFCRRGIENMHSMTKCTFTIKTDIKTGLKYVTKAKDELTKNHRESDKELVSGVMPESPGSVYCPVASNENYIRR
;
A
#
# COMPACT_ATOMS: atom_id res chain seq x y z
N ILE A 1 7.69 -19.02 -0.79
CA ILE A 1 7.55 -17.64 -0.29
C ILE A 1 6.61 -17.69 0.89
N VAL A 2 7.15 -17.87 2.09
CA VAL A 2 6.34 -17.85 3.31
C VAL A 2 6.13 -16.39 3.65
N VAL A 3 4.90 -15.92 3.52
CA VAL A 3 4.50 -14.56 3.89
C VAL A 3 4.57 -14.50 5.42
N GLY A 4 5.69 -14.03 5.94
CA GLY A 4 5.87 -13.77 7.37
C GLY A 4 4.96 -12.62 7.79
N SER A 5 4.09 -12.86 8.76
CA SER A 5 3.26 -11.84 9.40
C SER A 5 4.15 -10.66 9.88
N PRO A 6 3.71 -9.39 9.74
CA PRO A 6 4.42 -8.22 10.27
C PRO A 6 4.72 -8.33 11.78
N LEU A 7 3.99 -9.19 12.49
CA LEU A 7 4.17 -9.46 13.91
C LEU A 7 5.47 -10.22 14.22
N SER A 8 6.04 -10.98 13.27
CA SER A 8 7.26 -11.77 13.57
C SER A 8 8.52 -10.91 13.71
N TRP A 9 8.50 -9.66 13.25
CA TRP A 9 9.66 -8.77 13.29
C TRP A 9 9.65 -7.84 14.51
N GLY A 10 8.47 -7.37 14.94
CA GLY A 10 8.34 -6.54 16.14
C GLY A 10 8.56 -7.31 17.45
N LEU A 11 8.31 -8.62 17.45
CA LEU A 11 8.52 -9.50 18.61
C LEU A 11 10.00 -9.88 18.84
N ASN A 12 10.88 -9.79 17.83
CA ASN A 12 12.28 -10.21 17.97
C ASN A 12 13.09 -9.33 18.95
N ILE A 13 12.72 -8.06 19.12
CA ILE A 13 13.44 -7.15 20.03
C ILE A 13 13.18 -7.50 21.51
N TRP A 14 12.01 -8.06 21.79
CA TRP A 14 11.68 -8.58 23.12
C TRP A 14 12.26 -9.99 23.33
N TRP A 15 12.39 -10.77 22.26
CA TRP A 15 12.94 -12.13 22.28
C TRP A 15 14.46 -12.17 22.51
N GLU A 16 15.23 -11.24 21.94
CA GLU A 16 16.70 -11.24 22.04
C GLU A 16 17.24 -10.86 23.43
N LYS A 17 16.44 -10.21 24.29
CA LYS A 17 16.87 -9.76 25.62
C LYS A 17 16.52 -10.69 26.78
N GLN A 18 16.05 -11.91 26.52
CA GLN A 18 15.69 -12.91 27.57
C GLN A 18 14.78 -12.37 28.69
N GLN A 19 13.96 -11.34 28.43
CA GLN A 19 12.89 -10.96 29.34
C GLN A 19 11.64 -11.76 28.98
N HIS A 20 11.48 -12.91 29.62
CA HIS A 20 10.28 -13.75 29.57
C HIS A 20 9.06 -13.13 30.29
N ASP A 21 9.14 -11.85 30.64
CA ASP A 21 8.05 -11.16 31.28
C ASP A 21 7.04 -10.73 30.21
N GLU A 22 5.83 -11.28 30.29
CA GLU A 22 4.68 -10.87 29.48
C GLU A 22 4.42 -9.37 29.73
N PHE A 23 4.92 -8.50 28.85
CA PHE A 23 4.80 -7.04 28.97
C PHE A 23 3.35 -6.57 29.00
N GLU A 24 2.43 -7.41 28.53
CA GLU A 24 1.00 -7.21 28.62
C GLU A 24 0.49 -7.24 30.06
N LYS A 25 1.23 -7.82 31.00
CA LYS A 25 0.92 -7.80 32.43
C LYS A 25 1.49 -6.59 33.16
N PHE A 26 2.32 -5.79 32.52
CA PHE A 26 2.91 -4.60 33.15
C PHE A 26 1.84 -3.57 33.51
N ASP A 27 2.12 -2.85 34.60
CA ASP A 27 1.44 -1.61 34.92
C ASP A 27 1.91 -0.48 33.99
N PHE A 28 1.29 0.69 34.10
CA PHE A 28 1.61 1.81 33.21
C PHE A 28 3.03 2.35 33.42
N VAL A 29 3.59 2.27 34.64
CA VAL A 29 4.94 2.76 34.95
C VAL A 29 5.98 1.88 34.27
N ARG A 30 5.95 0.58 34.55
CA ARG A 30 6.91 -0.38 33.99
C ARG A 30 6.77 -0.49 32.48
N LEU A 31 5.55 -0.42 31.96
CA LEU A 31 5.33 -0.42 30.52
C LEU A 31 5.92 0.84 29.86
N ASN A 32 5.73 2.03 30.44
CA ASN A 32 6.31 3.27 29.91
C ASN A 32 7.84 3.20 29.89
N GLU A 33 8.48 2.76 30.99
CA GLU A 33 9.94 2.57 31.05
C GLU A 33 10.44 1.58 29.99
N THR A 34 9.73 0.47 29.83
CA THR A 34 10.13 -0.55 28.85
C THR A 34 9.98 -0.03 27.42
N LEU A 35 8.93 0.75 27.13
CA LEU A 35 8.75 1.40 25.84
C LEU A 35 9.83 2.46 25.56
N CYS A 36 10.29 3.19 26.57
CA CYS A 36 11.42 4.12 26.44
C CYS A 36 12.66 3.42 25.86
N HIS A 37 13.02 2.26 26.42
CA HIS A 37 14.15 1.47 25.94
C HIS A 37 13.87 0.81 24.59
N CYS A 38 12.68 0.22 24.44
CA CYS A 38 12.26 -0.44 23.21
C CYS A 38 12.41 0.50 22.00
N TYR A 39 11.90 1.73 22.09
CA TYR A 39 11.94 2.65 20.97
C TYR A 39 13.35 3.06 20.55
N VAL A 40 14.26 3.23 21.51
CA VAL A 40 15.65 3.60 21.24
C VAL A 40 16.42 2.43 20.60
N ASP A 41 16.13 1.21 21.06
CA ASP A 41 16.84 0.00 20.65
C ASP A 41 16.26 -0.66 19.38
N LEU A 42 15.11 -0.18 18.87
CA LEU A 42 14.47 -0.71 17.66
C LEU A 42 15.43 -0.68 16.46
N ARG A 43 15.87 -1.86 16.02
CA ARG A 43 16.67 -2.08 14.80
C ARG A 43 16.10 -3.22 13.97
N LYS A 44 16.43 -3.21 12.68
CA LYS A 44 16.23 -4.35 11.78
C LYS A 44 17.18 -5.49 12.18
N GLY A 45 16.95 -6.69 11.64
CA GLY A 45 17.80 -7.86 11.91
C GLY A 45 19.26 -7.72 11.42
N ASP A 46 19.53 -6.77 10.52
CA ASP A 46 20.89 -6.41 10.07
C ASP A 46 21.53 -5.30 10.93
N GLY A 47 20.84 -4.82 11.97
CA GLY A 47 21.29 -3.72 12.82
C GLY A 47 20.97 -2.32 12.26
N GLU A 48 20.40 -2.20 11.07
CA GLU A 48 20.01 -0.91 10.51
C GLU A 48 18.79 -0.29 11.20
N ARG A 49 18.59 1.01 11.00
CA ARG A 49 17.45 1.76 11.52
C ARG A 49 16.20 1.52 10.66
N TYR A 50 15.04 1.52 11.32
CA TYR A 50 13.76 1.52 10.62
C TYR A 50 13.42 2.88 10.00
N LYS A 51 12.64 2.85 8.91
CA LYS A 51 11.99 4.04 8.36
C LYS A 51 11.03 4.65 9.38
N ALA A 52 10.86 5.97 9.30
CA ALA A 52 9.95 6.72 10.16
C ALA A 52 8.52 6.14 10.15
N SER A 53 8.01 5.79 8.97
CA SER A 53 6.69 5.16 8.79
C SER A 53 6.59 3.77 9.42
N SER A 54 7.68 2.99 9.40
CA SER A 54 7.73 1.68 10.03
C SER A 54 7.68 1.79 11.55
N LEU A 55 8.42 2.74 12.14
CA LEU A 55 8.39 3.01 13.58
C LEU A 55 6.98 3.41 14.05
N GLU A 56 6.30 4.28 13.31
CA GLU A 56 4.90 4.65 13.59
C GLU A 56 3.97 3.43 13.52
N SER A 57 4.14 2.60 12.50
CA SER A 57 3.36 1.36 12.32
C SER A 57 3.59 0.39 13.48
N ILE A 58 4.82 0.24 13.96
CA ILE A 58 5.17 -0.60 15.12
C ILE A 58 4.49 -0.06 16.38
N ARG A 59 4.61 1.25 16.67
CA ARG A 59 3.98 1.88 17.84
C ARG A 59 2.46 1.68 17.84
N HIS A 60 1.80 1.94 16.72
CA HIS A 60 0.36 1.72 16.59
C HIS A 60 -0.02 0.24 16.65
N GLY A 61 0.83 -0.65 16.14
CA GLY A 61 0.69 -2.09 16.24
C GLY A 61 0.68 -2.57 17.69
N ILE A 62 1.64 -2.09 18.50
CA ILE A 62 1.72 -2.39 19.95
C ILE A 62 0.47 -1.86 20.66
N ASN A 63 0.08 -0.60 20.41
CA ASN A 63 -1.13 -0.03 21.02
C ASN A 63 -2.39 -0.84 20.68
N ARG A 64 -2.53 -1.24 19.41
CA ARG A 64 -3.66 -2.06 18.95
C ARG A 64 -3.64 -3.44 19.61
N TYR A 65 -2.47 -4.06 19.72
CA TYR A 65 -2.31 -5.37 20.34
C TYR A 65 -2.71 -5.35 21.82
N LEU A 66 -2.25 -4.37 22.59
CA LEU A 66 -2.62 -4.23 24.00
C LEU A 66 -4.12 -3.99 24.22
N LYS A 67 -4.78 -3.30 23.29
CA LYS A 67 -6.23 -3.03 23.33
C LYS A 67 -7.08 -4.18 22.82
N ALA A 68 -6.52 -5.08 22.00
CA ALA A 68 -7.25 -6.22 21.47
C ALA A 68 -7.43 -7.31 22.55
N PRO A 69 -8.46 -8.17 22.41
CA PRO A 69 -8.53 -9.39 23.21
C PRO A 69 -7.27 -10.26 22.99
N PRO A 70 -6.74 -10.92 24.04
CA PRO A 70 -7.30 -11.05 25.39
C PRO A 70 -6.95 -9.90 26.35
N HIS A 71 -5.98 -9.04 25.99
CA HIS A 71 -5.35 -8.08 26.92
C HIS A 71 -6.24 -6.92 27.31
N SER A 72 -7.06 -6.43 26.37
CA SER A 72 -8.14 -5.45 26.58
C SER A 72 -7.76 -4.25 27.47
N LYS A 73 -6.52 -3.76 27.34
CA LYS A 73 -6.02 -2.62 28.12
C LYS A 73 -6.88 -1.38 27.84
N THR A 74 -7.20 -0.66 28.90
CA THR A 74 -8.06 0.54 28.83
C THR A 74 -7.30 1.81 28.47
N PHE A 75 -5.97 1.79 28.60
CA PHE A 75 -5.11 2.94 28.31
C PHE A 75 -4.61 2.96 26.86
N ASP A 76 -4.20 4.13 26.39
CA ASP A 76 -3.58 4.39 25.09
C ASP A 76 -2.12 4.81 25.25
N ILE A 77 -1.19 3.95 24.83
CA ILE A 77 0.25 4.22 24.96
C ILE A 77 0.72 5.42 24.12
N VAL A 78 -0.10 5.88 23.17
CA VAL A 78 0.21 7.00 22.28
C VAL A 78 -0.31 8.33 22.82
N LYS A 79 -1.40 8.31 23.59
CA LYS A 79 -2.14 9.53 23.97
C LYS A 79 -2.17 9.80 25.46
N ASP A 80 -2.15 8.76 26.30
CA ASP A 80 -2.37 8.93 27.72
C ASP A 80 -1.10 9.45 28.41
N SER A 81 -1.30 10.34 29.38
CA SER A 81 -0.20 11.02 30.07
C SER A 81 0.82 10.12 30.78
N PRO A 82 0.49 8.90 31.27
CA PRO A 82 1.50 8.01 31.85
C PRO A 82 2.61 7.61 30.86
N PHE A 83 2.40 7.79 29.55
CA PHE A 83 3.35 7.42 28.49
C PHE A 83 4.12 8.61 27.93
N ASN A 84 4.15 9.75 28.61
CA ASN A 84 4.80 10.96 28.10
C ASN A 84 6.30 10.76 27.82
N ASP A 85 7.02 10.05 28.69
CA ASP A 85 8.47 9.83 28.52
C ASP A 85 8.77 8.94 27.32
N SER A 86 8.07 7.81 27.19
CA SER A 86 8.24 6.92 26.03
C SER A 86 7.83 7.62 24.74
N ASN A 87 6.81 8.47 24.76
CA ASN A 87 6.43 9.29 23.61
C ASN A 87 7.47 10.38 23.28
N ALA A 88 8.16 10.95 24.27
CA ALA A 88 9.28 11.88 24.04
C ALA A 88 10.46 11.16 23.38
N ASN A 89 10.85 9.99 23.88
CA ASN A 89 11.89 9.15 23.28
C ASN A 89 11.52 8.73 21.86
N PHE A 90 10.28 8.30 21.64
CA PHE A 90 9.79 7.93 20.32
C PHE A 90 9.92 9.08 19.32
N LYS A 91 9.54 10.31 19.72
CA LYS A 91 9.70 11.50 18.88
C LYS A 91 11.17 11.80 18.56
N ALA A 92 12.07 11.61 19.53
CA ALA A 92 13.50 11.78 19.31
C ALA A 92 14.06 10.77 18.30
N VAL A 93 13.70 9.49 18.44
CA VAL A 93 14.06 8.43 17.49
C VAL A 93 13.50 8.73 16.10
N LEU A 94 12.26 9.20 16.01
CA LEU A 94 11.63 9.58 14.74
C LEU A 94 12.36 10.75 14.06
N ALA A 95 12.71 11.79 14.83
CA ALA A 95 13.47 12.93 14.33
C ALA A 95 14.87 12.51 13.86
N GLU A 96 15.53 11.62 14.59
CA GLU A 96 16.82 11.08 14.19
C GLU A 96 16.71 10.25 12.90
N SER A 97 15.75 9.34 12.78
CA SER A 97 15.53 8.57 11.55
C SER A 97 15.28 9.48 10.35
N LYS A 98 14.49 10.55 10.50
CA LYS A 98 14.28 11.55 9.45
C LYS A 98 15.58 12.28 9.06
N ARG A 99 16.43 12.62 10.03
CA ARG A 99 17.74 13.23 9.78
C ARG A 99 18.66 12.34 8.93
N PHE A 100 18.53 11.02 9.05
CA PHE A 100 19.27 10.05 8.24
C PHE A 100 18.62 9.76 6.87
N GLY A 101 17.63 10.55 6.43
CA GLY A 101 16.95 10.35 5.15
C GLY A 101 15.93 9.19 5.15
N LEU A 102 15.68 8.55 6.31
CA LEU A 102 14.70 7.47 6.44
C LEU A 102 13.27 7.99 6.70
N GLY A 103 13.05 9.29 6.46
CA GLY A 103 11.76 9.95 6.52
C GLY A 103 10.96 9.89 5.22
N ASP A 104 11.65 9.70 4.10
CA ASP A 104 11.07 9.88 2.77
C ASP A 104 10.52 8.58 2.20
N VAL A 105 9.47 8.74 1.39
CA VAL A 105 8.87 7.66 0.60
C VAL A 105 9.47 7.73 -0.79
N GLU A 106 10.24 6.70 -1.15
CA GLU A 106 10.71 6.52 -2.51
C GLU A 106 9.56 5.96 -3.36
N HIS A 107 9.12 6.73 -4.33
CA HIS A 107 8.14 6.29 -5.31
C HIS A 107 8.84 5.58 -6.46
N PHE A 108 8.27 4.45 -6.89
CA PHE A 108 8.72 3.82 -8.13
C PHE A 108 8.50 4.78 -9.31
N PRO A 109 9.41 4.78 -10.31
CA PRO A 109 9.24 5.59 -11.50
C PRO A 109 7.95 5.19 -12.22
N VAL A 110 7.34 6.17 -12.90
CA VAL A 110 6.17 5.93 -13.74
C VAL A 110 6.58 5.02 -14.89
N ILE A 111 5.73 4.02 -15.20
CA ILE A 111 5.91 3.16 -16.37
C ILE A 111 5.88 4.04 -17.61
N ASN A 112 7.01 4.17 -18.30
CA ASN A 112 7.10 4.98 -19.49
C ASN A 112 6.62 4.21 -20.73
N GLU A 113 6.63 4.88 -21.88
CA GLU A 113 6.12 4.30 -23.13
C GLU A 113 6.97 3.12 -23.64
N VAL A 114 8.29 3.16 -23.44
CA VAL A 114 9.23 2.09 -23.82
C VAL A 114 9.05 0.86 -22.93
N ASP A 115 8.87 1.06 -21.62
CA ASP A 115 8.56 -0.01 -20.68
C ASP A 115 7.23 -0.68 -21.04
N ARG A 116 6.23 0.14 -21.40
CA ARG A 116 4.92 -0.34 -21.82
C ARG A 116 4.99 -1.15 -23.11
N GLU A 117 5.77 -0.72 -24.10
CA GLU A 117 6.00 -1.48 -25.33
C GLU A 117 6.69 -2.83 -25.05
N THR A 118 7.71 -2.82 -24.19
CA THR A 118 8.41 -4.04 -23.75
C THR A 118 7.45 -5.02 -23.05
N LEU A 119 6.54 -4.51 -22.21
CA LEU A 119 5.53 -5.32 -21.54
C LEU A 119 4.54 -5.93 -22.54
N TYR A 120 4.03 -5.12 -23.48
CA TYR A 120 3.05 -5.55 -24.48
C TYR A 120 3.60 -6.54 -25.50
N THR A 121 4.89 -6.45 -25.84
CA THR A 121 5.56 -7.40 -26.74
C THR A 121 5.95 -8.71 -26.04
N SER A 122 5.85 -8.77 -24.71
CA SER A 122 6.16 -9.98 -23.95
C SER A 122 5.14 -11.10 -24.18
N MET A 123 5.59 -12.35 -24.09
CA MET A 123 4.71 -13.52 -24.20
C MET A 123 3.60 -13.54 -23.13
N TYR A 124 3.81 -12.84 -22.00
CA TYR A 124 2.88 -12.82 -20.87
C TYR A 124 1.65 -11.93 -21.09
N LEU A 125 1.74 -10.94 -21.99
CA LEU A 125 0.63 -10.03 -22.34
C LEU A 125 0.12 -10.27 -23.77
N SER A 126 0.48 -11.39 -24.39
CA SER A 126 0.07 -11.72 -25.75
C SER A 126 -1.44 -11.91 -25.87
N SER A 127 -2.08 -11.13 -26.75
CA SER A 127 -3.53 -11.21 -27.02
C SER A 127 -3.95 -12.48 -27.77
N THR A 128 -3.01 -13.28 -28.28
CA THR A 128 -3.29 -14.53 -28.99
C THR A 128 -3.64 -15.69 -28.06
N THR A 129 -3.22 -15.62 -26.79
CA THR A 129 -3.51 -16.65 -25.78
C THR A 129 -4.59 -16.16 -24.82
N PRO A 130 -5.49 -17.04 -24.31
CA PRO A 130 -6.49 -16.64 -23.32
C PRO A 130 -5.87 -16.02 -22.06
N THR A 131 -4.78 -16.61 -21.55
CA THR A 131 -4.07 -16.12 -20.37
C THR A 131 -3.39 -14.78 -20.63
N GLY A 132 -2.71 -14.62 -21.77
CA GLY A 132 -2.05 -13.37 -22.10
C GLY A 132 -3.04 -12.22 -22.32
N LEU A 133 -4.18 -12.49 -22.96
CA LEU A 133 -5.26 -11.51 -23.09
C LEU A 133 -5.80 -11.07 -21.72
N ALA A 134 -6.05 -12.02 -20.81
CA ALA A 134 -6.50 -11.72 -19.46
C ALA A 134 -5.48 -10.88 -18.68
N ASN A 135 -4.20 -11.25 -18.75
CA ASN A 135 -3.12 -10.50 -18.12
C ASN A 135 -3.01 -9.08 -18.68
N LYS A 136 -3.11 -8.93 -19.99
CA LYS A 136 -3.05 -7.63 -20.66
C LYS A 136 -4.18 -6.71 -20.21
N VAL A 137 -5.42 -7.19 -20.23
CA VAL A 137 -6.58 -6.40 -19.80
C VAL A 137 -6.47 -6.05 -18.32
N GLN A 138 -6.01 -6.98 -17.47
CA GLN A 138 -5.78 -6.70 -16.05
C GLN A 138 -4.64 -5.70 -15.81
N PHE A 139 -3.59 -5.71 -16.62
CA PHE A 139 -2.54 -4.70 -16.60
C PHE A 139 -3.09 -3.33 -17.02
N ASP A 140 -3.80 -3.25 -18.14
CA ASP A 140 -4.39 -2.01 -18.64
C ASP A 140 -5.38 -1.43 -17.62
N ILE A 141 -6.22 -2.25 -16.99
CA ILE A 141 -7.13 -1.78 -15.94
C ILE A 141 -6.37 -1.18 -14.75
N ARG A 142 -5.26 -1.81 -14.34
CA ARG A 142 -4.42 -1.26 -13.26
C ARG A 142 -3.77 0.05 -13.65
N LEU A 143 -3.23 0.12 -14.86
CA LEU A 143 -2.56 1.30 -15.39
C LEU A 143 -3.50 2.51 -15.47
N TYR A 144 -4.73 2.32 -15.97
CA TYR A 144 -5.66 3.44 -16.24
C TYR A 144 -6.63 3.76 -15.09
N PHE A 145 -6.97 2.78 -14.23
CA PHE A 145 -8.04 2.95 -13.24
C PHE A 145 -7.64 2.75 -11.77
N CYS A 146 -6.48 2.16 -11.47
CA CYS A 146 -6.12 1.79 -10.10
C CYS A 146 -5.27 2.84 -9.37
N ARG A 147 -5.86 4.03 -9.16
CA ARG A 147 -5.25 5.14 -8.41
C ARG A 147 -4.85 4.80 -6.96
N ARG A 148 -5.48 3.78 -6.36
CA ARG A 148 -5.29 3.38 -4.95
C ARG A 148 -4.81 1.93 -4.81
N GLY A 149 -4.06 1.45 -5.80
CA GLY A 149 -3.62 0.05 -5.84
C GLY A 149 -4.79 -0.92 -6.03
N ILE A 150 -4.74 -2.07 -5.35
CA ILE A 150 -5.60 -3.23 -5.64
C ILE A 150 -6.88 -3.32 -4.82
N GLU A 151 -7.19 -2.34 -3.95
CA GLU A 151 -8.29 -2.40 -2.96
C GLU A 151 -9.63 -2.82 -3.60
N ASN A 152 -9.96 -2.26 -4.75
CA ASN A 152 -11.24 -2.51 -5.43
C ASN A 152 -11.17 -3.61 -6.51
N MET A 153 -10.01 -4.20 -6.76
CA MET A 153 -9.81 -5.13 -7.88
C MET A 153 -10.63 -6.41 -7.72
N HIS A 154 -10.74 -6.91 -6.48
CA HIS A 154 -11.39 -8.18 -6.17
C HIS A 154 -12.91 -8.13 -6.39
N SER A 155 -13.51 -6.93 -6.33
CA SER A 155 -14.96 -6.72 -6.49
C SER A 155 -15.36 -6.29 -7.91
N MET A 156 -14.41 -6.18 -8.85
CA MET A 156 -14.72 -5.77 -10.21
C MET A 156 -15.42 -6.88 -11.00
N THR A 157 -16.37 -6.47 -11.82
CA THR A 157 -17.15 -7.36 -12.70
C THR A 157 -17.13 -6.82 -14.13
N LYS A 158 -17.66 -7.59 -15.09
CA LYS A 158 -17.84 -7.12 -16.48
C LYS A 158 -18.63 -5.80 -16.58
N CYS A 159 -19.50 -5.51 -15.59
CA CYS A 159 -20.32 -4.30 -15.54
C CYS A 159 -19.64 -3.12 -14.85
N THR A 160 -18.44 -3.29 -14.29
CA THR A 160 -17.69 -2.19 -13.67
C THR A 160 -17.26 -1.15 -14.71
N PHE A 161 -17.04 -1.58 -15.95
CA PHE A 161 -16.57 -0.73 -17.04
C PHE A 161 -17.59 -0.67 -18.17
N THR A 162 -17.60 0.47 -18.86
CA THR A 162 -18.40 0.70 -20.07
C THR A 162 -17.53 1.34 -21.13
N ILE A 163 -17.85 1.07 -22.39
CA ILE A 163 -17.17 1.66 -23.55
C ILE A 163 -18.05 2.78 -24.08
N LYS A 164 -17.45 3.95 -24.25
CA LYS A 164 -18.09 5.13 -24.84
C LYS A 164 -17.29 5.57 -26.05
N THR A 165 -17.92 6.36 -26.90
CA THR A 165 -17.27 6.99 -28.05
C THR A 165 -17.26 8.49 -27.82
N ASP A 166 -16.09 9.11 -27.97
CA ASP A 166 -15.96 10.56 -27.93
C ASP A 166 -16.55 11.15 -29.21
N ILE A 167 -17.49 12.08 -29.05
CA ILE A 167 -18.21 12.74 -30.15
C ILE A 167 -17.24 13.60 -30.99
N LYS A 168 -16.18 14.15 -30.37
CA LYS A 168 -15.25 15.04 -31.06
C LYS A 168 -14.24 14.30 -31.92
N THR A 169 -13.67 13.22 -31.39
CA THR A 169 -12.60 12.46 -32.06
C THR A 169 -13.12 11.23 -32.79
N GLY A 170 -14.33 10.76 -32.46
CA GLY A 170 -14.87 9.49 -32.95
C GLY A 170 -14.22 8.26 -32.32
N LEU A 171 -13.26 8.44 -31.42
CA LEU A 171 -12.49 7.36 -30.80
C LEU A 171 -13.23 6.77 -29.61
N LYS A 172 -13.09 5.46 -29.44
CA LYS A 172 -13.63 4.77 -28.27
C LYS A 172 -12.74 4.99 -27.04
N TYR A 173 -13.34 4.86 -25.87
CA TYR A 173 -12.61 4.78 -24.61
C TYR A 173 -13.40 3.95 -23.61
N VAL A 174 -12.68 3.24 -22.74
CA VAL A 174 -13.26 2.54 -21.60
C VAL A 174 -13.29 3.51 -20.41
N THR A 175 -14.37 3.48 -19.64
CA THR A 175 -14.52 4.25 -18.40
C THR A 175 -15.31 3.45 -17.37
N LYS A 176 -15.26 3.84 -16.09
CA LYS A 176 -16.07 3.18 -15.04
C LYS A 176 -17.55 3.49 -15.26
N ALA A 177 -18.41 2.47 -15.12
CA ALA A 177 -19.86 2.60 -15.31
C ALA A 177 -20.53 3.39 -14.17
N LYS A 178 -19.99 3.30 -12.96
CA LYS A 178 -20.38 4.12 -11.80
C LYS A 178 -19.16 4.88 -11.31
N ASP A 179 -19.36 6.15 -10.98
CA ASP A 179 -18.31 6.98 -10.42
C ASP A 179 -18.14 6.63 -8.92
N GLU A 180 -16.96 6.15 -8.53
CA GLU A 180 -16.63 5.78 -7.14
C GLU A 180 -16.25 7.03 -6.33
N LEU A 181 -17.15 8.03 -6.29
CA LEU A 181 -16.90 9.37 -5.73
C LEU A 181 -16.93 9.47 -4.19
N THR A 182 -17.04 8.37 -3.47
CA THR A 182 -17.51 8.40 -2.08
C THR A 182 -16.45 8.66 -1.00
N LYS A 183 -15.21 9.06 -1.34
CA LYS A 183 -14.19 9.39 -0.31
C LYS A 183 -13.56 10.78 -0.44
N ASN A 184 -13.71 11.54 0.64
CA ASN A 184 -13.30 12.92 0.90
C ASN A 184 -11.76 13.10 0.90
N HIS A 185 -11.12 13.33 -0.25
CA HIS A 185 -9.88 14.12 -0.38
C HIS A 185 -9.54 14.21 -1.87
N ARG A 186 -9.85 15.36 -2.48
CA ARG A 186 -9.62 15.66 -3.92
C ARG A 186 -8.41 16.57 -4.15
N GLU A 187 -7.61 16.87 -3.13
CA GLU A 187 -6.69 18.01 -3.15
C GLU A 187 -5.40 17.82 -3.98
N SER A 188 -5.20 16.69 -4.66
CA SER A 188 -4.00 16.49 -5.49
C SER A 188 -4.23 15.67 -6.76
N ASP A 189 -5.40 15.81 -7.41
CA ASP A 189 -5.64 15.26 -8.76
C ASP A 189 -4.97 16.15 -9.83
N LYS A 190 -3.62 16.23 -9.82
CA LYS A 190 -2.81 16.90 -10.85
C LYS A 190 -2.32 15.93 -11.95
N GLU A 191 -2.73 14.66 -11.90
CA GLU A 191 -2.38 13.68 -12.95
C GLU A 191 -3.26 13.87 -14.19
N LEU A 192 -2.62 14.31 -15.27
CA LEU A 192 -3.24 14.68 -16.56
C LEU A 192 -3.94 13.52 -17.32
N VAL A 193 -3.81 12.26 -16.87
CA VAL A 193 -4.10 11.08 -17.71
C VAL A 193 -5.08 10.06 -17.10
N SER A 194 -5.63 10.27 -15.90
CA SER A 194 -6.37 9.17 -15.23
C SER A 194 -7.89 9.31 -15.27
N GLY A 195 -8.57 8.19 -15.55
CA GLY A 195 -10.05 8.08 -15.50
C GLY A 195 -10.68 7.49 -16.77
N VAL A 196 -9.91 7.39 -17.86
CA VAL A 196 -10.32 6.74 -19.11
C VAL A 196 -9.16 5.93 -19.68
N MET A 197 -9.49 4.82 -20.33
CA MET A 197 -8.54 4.00 -21.10
C MET A 197 -8.84 4.22 -22.59
N PRO A 198 -8.00 4.95 -23.32
CA PRO A 198 -8.31 5.41 -24.68
C PRO A 198 -8.07 4.33 -25.73
N GLU A 199 -8.80 4.41 -26.84
CA GLU A 199 -8.50 3.65 -28.04
C GLU A 199 -7.18 4.15 -28.65
N SER A 200 -6.37 3.21 -29.15
CA SER A 200 -5.13 3.51 -29.87
C SER A 200 -5.25 2.95 -31.29
N PRO A 201 -5.82 3.73 -32.24
CA PRO A 201 -6.03 3.28 -33.61
C PRO A 201 -4.74 2.78 -34.26
N GLY A 202 -4.82 1.65 -34.97
CA GLY A 202 -3.67 1.05 -35.65
C GLY A 202 -2.70 0.29 -34.72
N SER A 203 -2.84 0.38 -33.40
CA SER A 203 -2.03 -0.41 -32.47
C SER A 203 -2.59 -1.82 -32.29
N VAL A 204 -1.76 -2.84 -32.53
CA VAL A 204 -2.06 -4.24 -32.20
C VAL A 204 -2.32 -4.41 -30.70
N TYR A 205 -1.75 -3.51 -29.89
CA TYR A 205 -1.86 -3.52 -28.43
C TYR A 205 -2.94 -2.58 -27.89
N CYS A 206 -3.84 -2.09 -28.75
CA CYS A 206 -4.93 -1.20 -28.36
C CYS A 206 -5.67 -1.73 -27.11
N PRO A 207 -5.71 -0.96 -26.01
CA PRO A 207 -6.26 -1.44 -24.74
C PRO A 207 -7.80 -1.58 -24.81
N VAL A 208 -8.48 -0.69 -25.55
CA VAL A 208 -9.94 -0.81 -25.80
C VAL A 208 -10.26 -2.07 -26.59
N ALA A 209 -9.54 -2.35 -27.68
CA ALA A 209 -9.76 -3.55 -28.50
C ALA A 209 -9.48 -4.83 -27.70
N SER A 210 -8.47 -4.82 -26.84
CA SER A 210 -8.14 -5.94 -25.95
C SER A 210 -9.26 -6.18 -24.92
N ASN A 211 -9.78 -5.10 -24.32
CA ASN A 211 -10.89 -5.17 -23.38
C ASN A 211 -12.19 -5.66 -24.03
N GLU A 212 -12.53 -5.18 -25.23
CA GLU A 212 -13.67 -5.67 -26.01
C GLU A 212 -13.56 -7.18 -26.30
N ASN A 213 -12.39 -7.64 -26.73
CA ASN A 213 -12.14 -9.06 -26.99
C ASN A 213 -12.27 -9.90 -25.72
N TYR A 214 -11.74 -9.42 -24.60
CA TYR A 214 -11.83 -10.12 -23.32
C TYR A 214 -13.26 -10.25 -22.79
N ILE A 215 -14.10 -9.21 -22.91
CA ILE A 215 -15.49 -9.23 -22.43
C ILE A 215 -16.37 -10.17 -23.27
N ARG A 216 -16.08 -10.28 -24.58
CA ARG A 216 -16.81 -11.15 -25.52
C ARG A 216 -16.54 -12.64 -25.28
N ARG A 217 -15.43 -13.01 -24.66
CA ARG A 217 -15.13 -14.39 -24.25
C ARG A 217 -15.82 -14.74 -22.93
#